data_AF-F9XPC1-F1
#
_entry.id   AF-F9XPC1-F1
#
_cell.length_a   1.000
_cell.length_b   1.000
_cell.length_c   1.000
_cell.angle_alpha   90.00
_cell.angle_beta   90.00
_cell.angle_gamma   90.00
#
_symmetry.space_group_name_H-M   'P 1'
#
loop_
_entity.id
_entity.type
_entity.pdbx_description
1 polymer ?
#
loop_
_entity_poly.entity_id
_entity_poly.type
_entity_poly.pdbx_seq_one_letter_code
_entity_poly.pdbx_strand_id
1 'polypeptide(L)'
;MNSTHDSTAGGVGRVGHERIGEEYLTRLGYSKKVGFLVGSHAAAKRFLCGTDPAYHDTLSGASKKSLVFQGEPMRGDELNEWAANPWCDEMCQLRKWDDAAKDVGLETDPANAYEAMIVRLLKS
;
A
#
# COMPACT_ATOMS: atom_id res chain seq x y z
N MET A 1 30.80 -14.03 25.88
CA MET A 1 30.69 -13.21 24.66
C MET A 1 29.56 -13.80 23.84
N ASN A 2 28.34 -13.26 23.95
CA ASN A 2 27.20 -13.76 23.18
C ASN A 2 26.75 -12.68 22.20
N SER A 3 26.76 -13.06 20.93
CA SER A 3 26.57 -12.22 19.76
C SER A 3 25.14 -11.70 19.65
N THR A 4 25.05 -10.39 19.45
CA THR A 4 24.12 -9.66 18.58
C THR A 4 22.91 -10.41 18.01
N HIS A 5 21.73 -10.11 18.53
CA HIS A 5 20.50 -10.04 17.71
C HIS A 5 20.12 -8.57 17.59
N ASP A 6 20.60 -7.95 16.51
CA ASP A 6 20.13 -6.65 16.07
C ASP A 6 18.82 -6.85 15.28
N SER A 7 17.70 -6.65 15.97
CA SER A 7 16.35 -6.73 15.41
C SER A 7 15.93 -5.40 14.75
N THR A 8 16.79 -4.82 13.91
CA THR A 8 16.50 -3.55 13.22
C THR A 8 16.53 -3.64 11.69
N ALA A 9 16.22 -4.81 11.12
CA ALA A 9 15.84 -4.92 9.71
C ALA A 9 14.31 -4.88 9.55
N GLY A 10 13.69 -3.75 9.91
CA GLY A 10 12.29 -3.50 9.59
C GLY A 10 12.12 -3.55 8.07
N GLY A 11 11.41 -4.56 7.58
CA GLY A 11 11.23 -4.86 6.16
C GLY A 11 10.70 -3.66 5.40
N VAL A 12 11.60 -2.91 4.78
CA VAL A 12 11.26 -1.98 3.71
C VAL A 12 10.70 -2.87 2.59
N GLY A 13 9.41 -2.71 2.25
CA GLY A 13 8.72 -3.56 1.27
C GLY A 13 9.60 -3.78 0.03
N ARG A 14 9.65 -5.02 -0.47
CA ARG A 14 10.53 -5.38 -1.59
C ARG A 14 10.28 -4.44 -2.76
N VAL A 15 11.34 -3.87 -3.33
CA VAL A 15 11.24 -2.98 -4.49
C VAL A 15 10.42 -3.68 -5.60
N GLY A 16 9.35 -3.03 -6.06
CA GLY A 16 8.49 -3.57 -7.12
C GLY A 16 7.37 -4.51 -6.67
N HIS A 17 7.16 -4.72 -5.36
CA HIS A 17 6.10 -5.61 -4.86
C HIS A 17 4.69 -5.16 -5.26
N GLU A 18 4.48 -3.85 -5.36
CA GLU A 18 3.25 -3.25 -5.84
C GLU A 18 2.93 -3.70 -7.28
N ARG A 19 3.92 -3.61 -8.19
CA ARG A 19 3.78 -4.06 -9.58
C ARG A 19 3.61 -5.57 -9.68
N ILE A 20 4.39 -6.34 -8.91
CA ILE A 20 4.27 -7.81 -8.89
C ILE A 20 2.88 -8.23 -8.44
N GLY A 21 2.33 -7.58 -7.41
CA GLY A 21 0.99 -7.85 -6.89
C GLY A 21 -0.10 -7.53 -7.91
N GLU A 22 -0.04 -6.35 -8.54
CA GLU A 22 -0.95 -5.95 -9.61
C GLU A 22 -0.94 -6.94 -10.78
N GLU A 23 0.25 -7.26 -11.29
CA GLU A 23 0.42 -8.18 -12.41
C GLU A 23 -0.09 -9.58 -12.07
N TYR A 24 0.19 -10.06 -10.86
CA TYR A 24 -0.25 -11.37 -10.41
C TYR A 24 -1.77 -11.47 -10.33
N LEU A 25 -2.43 -10.50 -9.68
CA LEU A 25 -3.89 -10.49 -9.56
C LEU A 25 -4.58 -10.33 -10.92
N THR A 26 -4.03 -9.48 -11.78
CA THR A 26 -4.54 -9.32 -13.15
C THR A 26 -4.44 -10.62 -13.94
N ARG A 27 -3.31 -11.34 -13.83
CA ARG A 27 -3.11 -12.64 -14.50
C ARG A 27 -4.00 -13.75 -13.95
N LEU A 28 -4.35 -13.69 -12.67
CA LEU A 28 -5.31 -14.62 -12.06
C LEU A 28 -6.75 -14.40 -12.51
N GLY A 29 -7.06 -13.26 -13.15
CA GLY A 29 -8.39 -12.93 -13.66
C GLY A 29 -9.22 -12.03 -12.74
N TYR A 30 -8.62 -11.39 -11.73
CA TYR A 30 -9.32 -10.34 -11.01
C TYR A 30 -9.62 -9.15 -11.91
N SER A 31 -10.67 -8.40 -11.57
CA SER A 31 -10.96 -7.13 -12.22
C SER A 31 -9.76 -6.18 -12.21
N LYS A 32 -9.63 -5.36 -13.26
CA LYS A 32 -8.59 -4.34 -13.37
C LYS A 32 -8.53 -3.43 -12.14
N LYS A 33 -9.69 -3.11 -11.56
CA LYS A 33 -9.78 -2.28 -10.35
C LYS A 33 -9.02 -2.91 -9.19
N VAL A 34 -9.21 -4.20 -8.92
CA VAL A 34 -8.52 -4.89 -7.80
C VAL A 34 -7.01 -4.90 -8.00
N GLY A 35 -6.55 -5.30 -9.20
CA GLY A 35 -5.12 -5.28 -9.53
C GLY A 35 -4.51 -3.89 -9.37
N PHE A 36 -5.16 -2.87 -9.93
CA PHE A 36 -4.68 -1.50 -9.90
C PHE A 36 -4.65 -0.91 -8.50
N LEU A 37 -5.68 -1.14 -7.67
CA LEU A 37 -5.68 -0.69 -6.27
C LEU A 37 -4.49 -1.27 -5.51
N VAL A 38 -4.18 -2.56 -5.72
CA VAL A 38 -3.00 -3.20 -5.13
C VAL A 38 -1.70 -2.59 -5.67
N GLY A 39 -1.59 -2.35 -6.98
CA GLY A 39 -0.41 -1.69 -7.58
C GLY A 39 -0.22 -0.25 -7.12
N SER A 40 -1.29 0.44 -6.78
CA SER A 40 -1.26 1.86 -6.45
C SER A 40 -0.75 2.18 -5.04
N HIS A 41 -0.81 1.23 -4.09
CA HIS A 41 -0.73 1.55 -2.66
C HIS A 41 0.60 2.24 -2.25
N ALA A 42 1.72 1.98 -2.92
CA ALA A 42 2.98 2.68 -2.67
C ALA A 42 2.94 4.12 -3.20
N ALA A 43 2.43 4.33 -4.42
CA ALA A 43 2.29 5.64 -5.04
C ALA A 43 1.22 6.50 -4.35
N ALA A 44 0.13 5.89 -3.86
CA ALA A 44 -0.89 6.55 -3.05
C ALA A 44 -0.31 7.21 -1.78
N LYS A 45 0.75 6.63 -1.19
CA LYS A 45 1.48 7.28 -0.09
C LYS A 45 2.12 8.59 -0.53
N ARG A 46 2.79 8.58 -1.69
CA ARG A 46 3.45 9.77 -2.26
C ARG A 46 2.42 10.85 -2.58
N PHE A 47 1.26 10.45 -3.12
CA PHE A 47 0.15 11.35 -3.38
C PHE A 47 -0.42 11.98 -2.11
N LEU A 48 -0.70 11.18 -1.07
CA LEU A 48 -1.24 11.67 0.20
C LEU A 48 -0.27 12.64 0.89
N CYS A 49 1.04 12.35 0.89
CA CYS A 49 2.04 13.28 1.44
C CYS A 49 2.20 14.55 0.60
N GLY A 50 1.89 14.50 -0.70
CA GLY A 50 1.95 15.65 -1.60
C GLY A 50 0.73 16.56 -1.51
N THR A 51 -0.44 15.99 -1.20
CA THR A 51 -1.71 16.71 -1.05
C THR A 51 -1.95 17.22 0.37
N ASP A 52 -1.54 16.47 1.38
CA ASP A 52 -1.65 16.83 2.79
C ASP A 52 -0.29 16.68 3.48
N PRO A 53 0.43 17.79 3.73
CA PRO A 53 1.69 17.76 4.46
C PRO A 53 1.58 17.14 5.86
N ALA A 54 0.41 17.23 6.52
CA ALA A 54 0.22 16.62 7.83
C ALA A 54 0.11 15.08 7.75
N TYR A 55 -0.26 14.52 6.60
CA TYR A 55 -0.30 13.08 6.38
C TYR A 55 1.09 12.45 6.50
N HIS A 56 2.14 13.17 6.13
CA HIS A 56 3.51 12.68 6.32
C HIS A 56 3.77 12.38 7.80
N ASP A 57 3.23 13.17 8.73
CA ASP A 57 3.46 12.99 10.15
C ASP A 57 2.73 11.77 10.74
N THR A 58 1.63 11.34 10.11
CA THR A 58 0.89 10.13 10.51
C THR A 58 1.59 8.83 10.09
N LEU A 59 2.59 8.90 9.21
CA LEU A 59 3.34 7.73 8.76
C LEU A 59 4.19 7.12 9.89
N SER A 60 4.27 5.79 9.93
CA SER A 60 5.22 5.11 10.82
C SER A 60 6.66 5.34 10.36
N GLY A 61 7.62 5.08 11.25
CA GLY A 61 9.05 5.17 10.91
C GLY A 61 9.44 4.33 9.68
N ALA A 62 8.84 3.14 9.51
CA ALA A 62 9.05 2.31 8.33
C ALA A 62 8.41 2.89 7.05
N SER A 63 7.20 3.46 7.15
CA SER A 63 6.53 4.12 6.03
C SER A 63 7.30 5.36 5.55
N LYS A 64 7.85 6.17 6.48
CA LYS A 64 8.71 7.32 6.17
C LYS A 64 10.00 6.89 5.48
N LYS A 65 10.70 5.87 6.00
CA LYS A 65 11.92 5.33 5.38
C LYS A 65 11.67 4.83 3.96
N SER A 66 10.61 4.05 3.76
CA SER A 66 10.26 3.53 2.43
C SER A 66 9.84 4.61 1.44
N LEU A 67 9.28 5.74 1.90
CA LEU A 67 8.89 6.86 1.03
C LEU A 67 10.11 7.46 0.31
N VAL A 68 11.24 7.60 1.01
CA VAL A 68 12.50 8.12 0.44
C VAL A 68 12.97 7.25 -0.74
N PHE A 69 12.86 5.93 -0.61
CA PHE A 69 13.24 5.00 -1.70
C PHE A 69 12.23 4.96 -2.85
N GLN A 70 11.00 5.45 -2.64
CA GLN A 70 9.90 5.38 -3.60
C GLN A 70 9.74 6.64 -4.46
N GLY A 71 10.52 7.70 -4.19
CA GLY A 71 10.57 8.89 -5.05
C GLY A 71 9.88 10.13 -4.49
N GLU A 72 9.88 10.32 -3.17
CA GLU A 72 9.39 11.53 -2.48
C GLU A 72 7.88 11.79 -2.66
N PRO A 73 7.27 12.75 -1.92
CA PRO A 73 5.90 13.18 -2.18
C PRO A 73 5.67 13.70 -3.60
N MET A 74 4.51 13.40 -4.19
CA MET A 74 4.13 13.86 -5.53
C MET A 74 3.95 15.39 -5.57
N ARG A 75 4.21 16.02 -6.72
CA ARG A 75 4.10 17.48 -6.91
C ARG A 75 3.60 17.86 -8.30
N GLY A 76 3.02 19.05 -8.43
CA GLY A 76 2.68 19.66 -9.72
C GLY A 76 1.75 18.77 -10.56
N ASP A 77 2.12 18.54 -11.82
CA ASP A 77 1.31 17.77 -12.77
C ASP A 77 1.09 16.32 -12.33
N GLU A 78 2.05 15.71 -11.61
CA GLU A 78 1.90 14.35 -11.09
C GLU A 78 0.69 14.24 -10.13
N LEU A 79 0.42 15.28 -9.33
CA LEU A 79 -0.76 15.32 -8.46
C LEU A 79 -2.05 15.42 -9.27
N ASN A 80 -2.06 16.26 -10.31
CA ASN A 80 -3.23 16.47 -11.16
C ASN A 80 -3.58 15.19 -11.94
N GLU A 81 -2.57 14.52 -12.49
CA GLU A 81 -2.72 13.25 -13.20
C GLU A 81 -3.23 12.15 -12.28
N TRP A 82 -2.68 12.05 -11.06
CA TRP A 82 -3.14 11.07 -10.08
C TRP A 82 -4.58 11.34 -9.62
N ALA A 83 -4.90 12.61 -9.32
CA ALA A 83 -6.24 13.03 -8.89
C ALA A 83 -7.30 12.82 -9.97
N ALA A 84 -6.92 12.83 -11.26
CA ALA A 84 -7.82 12.55 -12.38
C ALA A 84 -8.17 11.05 -12.51
N ASN A 85 -7.51 10.16 -11.77
CA ASN A 85 -7.82 8.74 -11.80
C ASN A 85 -9.21 8.48 -11.18
N PRO A 86 -10.10 7.72 -11.86
CA PRO A 86 -11.45 7.46 -11.36
C PRO A 86 -11.50 6.65 -10.05
N TRP A 87 -10.38 6.07 -9.61
CA TRP A 87 -10.27 5.33 -8.36
C TRP A 87 -9.37 6.04 -7.32
N CYS A 88 -9.08 7.34 -7.51
CA CYS A 88 -8.19 8.10 -6.62
C CYS A 88 -8.59 7.99 -5.15
N ASP A 89 -9.89 8.10 -4.86
CA ASP A 89 -10.41 8.00 -3.50
C ASP A 89 -10.17 6.62 -2.90
N GLU A 90 -10.45 5.54 -3.64
CA GLU A 90 -10.22 4.17 -3.16
C GLU A 90 -8.74 3.84 -3.00
N MET A 91 -7.87 4.36 -3.88
CA MET A 91 -6.41 4.23 -3.74
C MET A 91 -5.93 4.89 -2.44
N CYS A 92 -6.41 6.10 -2.18
CA CYS A 92 -6.10 6.83 -0.95
C CYS A 92 -6.64 6.10 0.28
N GLN A 93 -7.87 5.57 0.20
CA GLN A 93 -8.50 4.87 1.31
C GLN A 93 -7.78 3.57 1.66
N LEU A 94 -7.39 2.78 0.66
CA LEU A 94 -6.60 1.57 0.86
C LEU A 94 -5.27 1.89 1.54
N ARG A 95 -4.62 2.98 1.12
CA ARG A 95 -3.37 3.42 1.75
C ARG A 95 -3.54 3.83 3.20
N LYS A 96 -4.63 4.53 3.54
CA LYS A 96 -4.94 4.90 4.92
C LYS A 96 -5.15 3.67 5.79
N TRP A 97 -5.81 2.64 5.28
CA TRP A 97 -5.95 1.35 5.98
C TRP A 97 -4.60 0.65 6.18
N ASP A 98 -3.74 0.62 5.15
CA ASP A 98 -2.37 0.08 5.24
C ASP A 98 -1.56 0.79 6.34
N ASP A 99 -1.61 2.13 6.39
CA ASP A 99 -0.88 2.88 7.42
C ASP A 99 -1.47 2.74 8.83
N ALA A 100 -2.77 2.45 8.96
CA ALA A 100 -3.44 2.23 10.24
C ALA A 100 -3.26 0.80 10.80
N ALA A 101 -2.90 -0.18 9.97
CA ALA A 101 -2.79 -1.60 10.35
C ALA A 101 -1.50 -1.92 11.15
N LYS A 102 -1.30 -1.26 12.30
CA LYS A 102 -0.08 -1.34 13.12
C LYS A 102 -0.33 -1.68 14.59
N ASP A 103 -1.58 -1.89 14.97
CA ASP A 103 -1.97 -2.25 16.34
C ASP A 103 -1.68 -3.73 16.62
N VAL A 104 -0.58 -3.97 17.35
CA VAL A 104 -0.17 -5.32 17.74
C VAL A 104 -1.19 -5.90 18.72
N GLY A 105 -1.72 -7.08 18.40
CA GLY A 105 -2.70 -7.78 19.24
C GLY A 105 -4.14 -7.36 18.99
N LEU A 106 -4.42 -6.50 18.00
CA LEU A 106 -5.78 -6.28 17.52
C LEU A 106 -6.32 -7.60 16.96
N GLU A 107 -7.44 -8.07 17.51
CA GLU A 107 -8.12 -9.26 17.00
C GLU A 107 -8.77 -8.94 15.65
N THR A 108 -8.43 -9.73 14.65
CA THR A 108 -9.01 -9.65 13.31
C THR A 108 -9.41 -11.03 12.83
N ASP A 109 -10.37 -11.08 11.91
CA ASP A 109 -10.72 -12.33 11.26
C ASP A 109 -9.50 -12.93 10.54
N PRO A 110 -9.30 -14.25 10.59
CA PRO A 110 -8.20 -14.90 9.89
C PRO A 110 -8.38 -14.80 8.37
N ALA A 111 -7.29 -14.92 7.62
CA ALA A 111 -7.32 -14.75 6.16
C ALA A 111 -8.32 -15.67 5.43
N ASN A 112 -8.54 -16.89 5.94
CA ASN A 112 -9.49 -17.84 5.36
C ASN A 112 -10.96 -17.43 5.56
N ALA A 113 -11.28 -16.55 6.50
CA ALA A 113 -12.63 -15.98 6.62
C ALA A 113 -13.06 -15.23 5.33
N TYR A 114 -12.08 -14.74 4.57
CA TYR A 114 -12.30 -14.01 3.32
C TYR A 114 -12.27 -14.90 2.07
N GLU A 115 -11.98 -16.20 2.19
CA GLU A 115 -11.77 -17.11 1.05
C GLU A 115 -12.96 -17.13 0.08
N ALA A 116 -14.19 -17.23 0.60
CA ALA A 116 -15.39 -17.24 -0.23
C ALA A 116 -15.54 -15.94 -1.05
N MET A 117 -15.18 -14.80 -0.47
CA MET A 117 -15.19 -13.51 -1.17
C MET A 117 -14.09 -13.44 -2.24
N ILE A 118 -12.87 -13.86 -1.89
CA ILE A 118 -11.72 -13.91 -2.79
C ILE A 118 -12.05 -14.77 -4.02
N VAL A 119 -12.59 -15.97 -3.81
CA VAL A 119 -13.00 -16.89 -4.88
C VAL A 119 -14.15 -16.34 -5.72
N ARG A 120 -15.10 -15.61 -5.11
CA ARG A 120 -16.19 -14.97 -5.86
C ARG A 120 -15.66 -13.89 -6.81
N LEU A 121 -14.71 -13.07 -6.34
CA LEU A 121 -14.11 -11.98 -7.12
C LEU A 121 -13.17 -12.46 -8.23
N LEU A 122 -12.71 -13.72 -8.18
CA LEU A 122 -11.99 -14.38 -9.27
C LEU A 122 -12.89 -14.77 -10.44
N LYS A 123 -14.20 -14.95 -10.21
CA LYS A 123 -15.15 -15.46 -11.21
C LYS A 123 -15.93 -14.36 -11.94
N SER A 124 -15.59 -13.09 -11.70
CA SER A 124 -16.28 -11.89 -12.16
C SER A 124 -15.41 -11.07 -13.11
#